data_AF-A0A350QN33-F1
#
_entry.id   AF-A0A350QN33-F1
#
_cell.length_a   1.000
_cell.length_b   1.000
_cell.length_c   1.000
_cell.angle_alpha   90.00
_cell.angle_beta   90.00
_cell.angle_gamma   90.00
#
_symmetry.space_group_name_H-M   'P 1'
#
loop_
_entity.id
_entity.type
_entity.pdbx_description
1 polymer ?
#
loop_
_entity_poly.entity_id
_entity_poly.type
_entity_poly.pdbx_seq_one_letter_code
_entity_poly.pdbx_strand_id
1 'polypeptide(L)' 'MLDPVTDVDAFRRLLAINGGLDLLYLTTGVILVTRRDVIARGFGAAILVQGGFLLLFDLVWWLSLGGGA' A
#
# COMPACT_ATOMS: atom_id res chain seq x y z
N MET A 1 -19.99 0.63 14.23
CA MET A 1 -19.36 -0.70 14.40
C MET A 1 -18.97 -1.13 12.99
N LEU A 2 -17.69 -1.40 12.74
CA LEU A 2 -17.28 -1.89 11.41
C LEU A 2 -17.57 -3.38 11.36
N ASP A 3 -18.53 -3.77 10.52
CA ASP A 3 -18.81 -5.19 10.30
C ASP A 3 -17.63 -5.81 9.53
N PRO A 4 -17.15 -7.00 9.94
CA PRO A 4 -16.11 -7.70 9.20
C PRO A 4 -16.54 -7.93 7.75
N VAL A 5 -15.67 -7.64 6.80
CA VAL A 5 -15.88 -8.04 5.41
C VAL A 5 -15.68 -9.54 5.33
N THR A 6 -16.77 -10.28 5.14
CA THR A 6 -16.76 -11.74 4.98
C THR A 6 -16.80 -12.19 3.53
N ASP A 7 -17.15 -11.27 2.63
CA ASP A 7 -17.24 -11.51 1.19
C ASP A 7 -15.88 -11.33 0.51
N VAL A 8 -15.46 -12.34 -0.25
CA VAL A 8 -14.13 -12.39 -0.88
C VAL A 8 -13.98 -11.32 -1.97
N ASP A 9 -15.03 -11.04 -2.75
CA ASP A 9 -14.98 -10.05 -3.83
C ASP A 9 -14.94 -8.62 -3.27
N ALA A 10 -15.73 -8.34 -2.24
CA ALA A 10 -15.69 -7.08 -1.49
C ALA A 10 -14.30 -6.87 -0.85
N PHE A 11 -13.72 -7.93 -0.27
CA PHE A 11 -12.38 -7.85 0.32
C PHE A 11 -11.31 -7.62 -0.75
N ARG A 12 -11.40 -8.30 -1.90
CA ARG A 12 -10.51 -8.10 -3.04
C ARG A 12 -10.59 -6.67 -3.59
N ARG A 13 -11.78 -6.07 -3.63
CA ARG A 13 -11.95 -4.66 -4.00
C ARG A 13 -11.31 -3.71 -2.98
N LEU A 14 -11.42 -4.02 -1.69
CA LEU A 14 -10.80 -3.23 -0.63
C LEU A 14 -9.27 -3.22 -0.77
N LEU A 15 -8.64 -4.38 -1.02
CA LEU A 15 -7.19 -4.48 -1.25
C LEU A 15 -6.76 -3.68 -2.49
N ALA A 16 -7.56 -3.69 -3.56
CA ALA A 16 -7.24 -2.91 -4.76
C ALA A 16 -7.26 -1.39 -4.49
N ILE A 17 -8.22 -0.93 -3.68
CA ILE A 17 -8.28 0.47 -3.25
C ILE A 17 -7.08 0.79 -2.35
N ASN A 18 -6.75 -0.09 -1.40
CA ASN A 18 -5.63 0.12 -0.47
C ASN A 18 -4.28 0.13 -1.20
N GLY A 19 -4.02 -0.84 -2.08
CA GLY A 19 -2.82 -0.84 -2.92
C GLY A 19 -2.72 0.41 -3.82
N GLY A 20 -3.85 0.96 -4.27
CA GLY A 20 -3.89 2.25 -4.95
C GLY A 20 -3.44 3.42 -4.06
N LEU A 21 -3.85 3.44 -2.78
CA LEU A 21 -3.39 4.42 -1.80
C LEU A 21 -1.90 4.25 -1.52
N ASP A 22 -1.40 3.02 -1.39
CA ASP A 22 0.03 2.76 -1.18
C ASP A 22 0.90 3.31 -2.32
N LEU A 23 0.43 3.25 -3.58
CA LEU A 23 1.13 3.90 -4.70
C LEU A 23 1.24 5.42 -4.53
N LEU A 24 0.20 6.09 -3.99
CA LEU A 24 0.26 7.52 -3.67
C LEU A 24 1.26 7.79 -2.54
N TYR A 25 1.29 6.95 -1.51
CA TYR A 25 2.27 7.04 -0.43
C TYR A 25 3.70 6.87 -0.96
N LEU A 26 3.96 5.84 -1.77
CA LEU A 26 5.26 5.59 -2.37
C LEU A 26 5.72 6.76 -3.24
N THR A 27 4.81 7.31 -4.06
CA THR A 27 5.09 8.52 -4.85
C THR A 27 5.53 9.69 -3.95
N THR A 28 4.84 9.89 -2.83
CA THR A 28 5.22 10.90 -1.82
C THR A 28 6.58 10.59 -1.20
N GLY A 29 6.86 9.32 -0.89
CA GLY A 29 8.15 8.85 -0.39
C GLY A 29 9.30 9.16 -1.36
N VAL A 30 9.10 8.93 -2.66
CA VAL A 30 10.07 9.28 -3.72
C VAL A 30 10.28 10.80 -3.78
N ILE A 31 9.21 11.60 -3.72
CA ILE A 31 9.32 13.06 -3.72
C ILE A 31 10.09 13.55 -2.49
N LEU A 32 9.91 12.93 -1.33
CA LEU A 32 10.58 13.31 -0.08
C LEU A 32 12.05 12.90 -0.05
N VAL A 33 12.40 11.70 -0.53
CA VAL A 33 13.80 11.22 -0.55
C VAL A 33 14.70 12.02 -1.50
N THR A 34 14.12 12.74 -2.46
CA THR A 34 14.83 13.62 -3.40
C THR A 34 15.04 15.05 -2.86
N ARG A 35 14.44 15.41 -1.72
CA ARG A 35 14.63 16.72 -1.10
C ARG A 35 16.04 16.87 -0.53
N ARG A 36 16.54 18.10 -0.44
CA ARG A 36 17.85 18.39 0.18
C ARG A 36 17.82 18.31 1.71
N ASP A 37 16.65 18.56 2.29
CA ASP A 37 16.45 18.49 3.74
C ASP A 37 16.59 17.04 4.25
N VAL A 38 17.46 16.83 5.24
CA VAL A 38 17.81 15.50 5.76
C VAL A 38 16.62 14.83 6.46
N ILE A 39 15.77 15.60 7.13
CA ILE A 39 14.59 15.09 7.83
C ILE A 39 13.55 14.62 6.82
N ALA A 40 13.27 15.43 5.79
CA ALA A 40 12.39 15.06 4.69
C ALA A 40 12.86 13.76 4.00
N ARG A 41 14.17 13.60 3.79
CA ARG A 41 14.72 12.36 3.23
C ARG A 41 14.49 11.15 4.12
N GLY A 42 14.66 11.31 5.44
CA GLY A 42 14.40 10.27 6.43
C GLY A 42 12.94 9.82 6.40
N PHE A 43 12.00 10.77 6.36
CA PHE A 43 10.58 10.45 6.21
C PHE A 43 10.27 9.78 4.88
N GLY A 44 10.87 10.26 3.78
CA GLY A 44 10.75 9.62 2.47
C GLY A 44 11.18 8.16 2.51
N ALA A 45 12.35 7.86 3.08
CA ALA A 45 12.84 6.49 3.22
C ALA A 45 11.90 5.62 4.09
N ALA A 46 11.40 6.15 5.21
CA ALA A 46 10.45 5.43 6.06
C ALA A 46 9.14 5.09 5.34
N ILE A 47 8.59 6.05 4.58
CA ILE A 47 7.37 5.86 3.77
C ILE A 47 7.62 4.81 2.68
N LEU A 48 8.78 4.83 2.03
CA LEU A 48 9.11 3.84 0.99
C LEU A 48 9.19 2.41 1.56
N VAL A 49 9.79 2.23 2.74
CA VAL A 49 9.89 0.92 3.39
C VAL A 49 8.52 0.44 3.87
N GLN A 50 7.78 1.30 4.60
CA GLN A 50 6.49 0.93 5.16
C GLN A 50 5.43 0.73 4.07
N GLY A 51 5.28 1.68 3.15
CA GLY A 51 4.34 1.59 2.03
C GLY A 51 4.72 0.50 1.04
N GLY A 52 6.01 0.21 0.85
CA GLY A 52 6.45 -0.88 -0.02
C GLY A 52 6.07 -2.25 0.55
N PHE A 53 6.20 -2.42 1.87
CA PHE A 53 5.72 -3.61 2.56
C PHE A 53 4.20 -3.79 2.44
N LEU A 54 3.43 -2.72 2.67
CA LEU A 54 1.96 -2.77 2.58
C LEU A 54 1.48 -3.06 1.15
N LEU A 55 2.07 -2.42 0.14
CA LEU A 55 1.72 -2.66 -1.26
C LEU A 55 2.00 -4.11 -1.66
N LEU A 56 3.14 -4.67 -1.23
CA LEU A 56 3.47 -6.07 -1.48
C LEU A 56 2.45 -6.99 -0.81
N PHE A 57 2.10 -6.72 0.44
CA PHE A 57 1.11 -7.50 1.19
C PHE A 57 -0.25 -7.50 0.49
N ASP A 58 -0.75 -6.32 0.12
CA ASP A 58 -2.02 -6.15 -0.57
C ASP A 58 -2.02 -6.83 -1.94
N LEU A 59 -0.93 -6.70 -2.71
CA LEU A 59 -0.81 -7.35 -4.02
C LEU A 59 -0.79 -8.88 -3.91
N VAL A 60 -0.01 -9.43 -2.98
CA VAL A 60 0.07 -10.88 -2.75
C VAL A 60 -1.30 -11.43 -2.39
N TRP A 61 -2.03 -10.77 -1.50
CA TRP A 61 -3.35 -11.24 -1.09
C TRP A 61 -4.40 -11.06 -2.19
N TRP A 62 -4.37 -9.94 -2.91
CA TRP A 62 -5.25 -9.68 -4.05
C TRP A 62 -5.10 -10.73 -5.16
N LEU A 63 -3.86 -11.12 -5.47
CA LEU A 63 -3.55 -12.19 -6.43
C LEU A 63 -3.99 -13.57 -5.91
N SER A 64 -3.72 -13.87 -4.64
CA SER A 64 -4.07 -15.15 -4.02
C SER A 64 -5.58 -15.41 -4.02
N LEU A 65 -6.38 -14.37 -3.78
CA LEU A 65 -7.85 -14.45 -3.85
C LEU A 65 -8.38 -14.50 -5.29
N GLY A 66 -7.59 -14.07 -6.27
CA GLY A 66 -7.97 -14.08 -7.69
C GLY A 66 -7.58 -15.34 -8.45
N GLY A 67 -6.64 -16.14 -7.94
CA GLY A 67 -6.12 -17.35 -8.58
C GLY A 67 -6.90 -18.63 -8.31
N GLY A 68 -8.01 -18.56 -7.55
CA GLY A 68 -8.87 -19.70 -7.21
C GLY A 68 -10.07 -19.90 -8.13
N ALA A 69 -9.95 -19.56 -9.43
CA ALA A 69 -10.97 -19.78 -10.45
C ALA A 69 -10.55 -20.89 -11.42
#